data_AF-A0AAD7UBK5-F1
#
_entry.id   AF-A0AAD7UBK5-F1
#
_cell.length_a   1.000
_cell.length_b   1.000
_cell.length_c   1.000
_cell.angle_alpha   90.00
_cell.angle_beta   90.00
_cell.angle_gamma   90.00
#
_symmetry.space_group_name_H-M   'P 1'
#
loop_
_entity.id
_entity.type
_entity.pdbx_description
1 polymer ?
#
loop_
_entity_poly.entity_id
_entity_poly.type
_entity_poly.pdbx_seq_one_letter_code
_entity_poly.pdbx_strand_id
1 'polypeptide(L)'
;MFFFVAVLFLFKWGECVEWGQWIPDTPAWHARLNYRAEQVKRIQNSQERWDAVMNLATTGLLVRNYTAKGYEVIRTPEAVHQKLNETLVAAMEAGRIHREHKVDQISGPDAKMVHVGVAKSEVMSTLKPILEAWSGVNLVPSMAYGLRLYQPGNTLTMHTDRLETHVISCIVHVDRDVDEPWPIVIEGYDGTSVEVDLQPGETLLYESAKCIHGRPRPLLGRWYTSLFVHYRPAGWTTKTSDAKAIVEPFFWGFTAPPDPRWQTLRLRGGTEL
;
A
#
# COMPACT_ATOMS: atom_id res chain seq x y z
N MET A 1 27.65 30.31 4.76
CA MET A 1 26.41 30.68 4.03
C MET A 1 26.19 29.62 2.95
N PHE A 2 25.47 28.54 3.29
CA PHE A 2 25.19 27.44 2.37
C PHE A 2 23.75 27.59 1.88
N PHE A 3 23.57 27.81 0.58
CA PHE A 3 22.27 27.83 -0.06
C PHE A 3 21.82 26.39 -0.33
N PHE A 4 20.77 25.94 0.36
CA PHE A 4 19.99 24.78 -0.06
C PHE A 4 19.02 25.24 -1.15
N VAL A 5 19.20 24.76 -2.38
CA VAL A 5 18.20 24.90 -3.45
C VAL A 5 17.21 23.76 -3.28
N ALA A 6 16.09 24.03 -2.61
CA ALA A 6 14.92 23.16 -2.67
C ALA A 6 14.27 23.33 -4.04
N VAL A 7 14.43 22.35 -4.93
CA VAL A 7 13.68 22.30 -6.18
C VAL A 7 12.25 21.85 -5.84
N LEU A 8 11.38 22.82 -5.54
CA LEU A 8 9.93 22.60 -5.55
C LEU A 8 9.46 22.47 -7.00
N PHE A 9 9.20 21.25 -7.46
CA PHE A 9 8.31 21.06 -8.62
C PHE A 9 6.87 21.34 -8.17
N LEU A 10 6.44 22.59 -8.32
CA LEU A 10 5.04 22.98 -8.29
C LEU A 10 4.42 22.60 -9.64
N PHE A 11 3.74 21.45 -9.69
CA PHE A 11 2.85 21.12 -10.81
C PHE A 11 1.74 22.18 -10.85
N LYS A 12 1.71 22.98 -11.92
CA LYS A 12 0.60 23.91 -12.18
C LYS A 12 -0.61 23.08 -12.61
N TRP A 13 -1.73 23.25 -11.91
CA TRP A 13 -3.04 22.80 -12.38
C TRP A 13 -3.32 23.44 -13.75
N GLY A 14 -3.43 22.62 -14.81
CA GLY A 14 -3.73 23.07 -16.16
C GLY A 14 -2.96 22.38 -17.30
N GLU A 15 -1.91 21.62 -17.01
CA GLU A 15 -1.27 20.76 -18.02
C GLU A 15 -2.03 19.43 -18.13
N CYS A 16 -2.44 19.07 -19.35
CA CYS A 16 -3.11 17.80 -19.62
C CYS A 16 -2.11 16.67 -19.34
N VAL A 17 -2.36 15.85 -18.32
CA VAL A 17 -1.48 14.72 -18.01
C VAL A 17 -1.57 13.71 -19.15
N GLU A 18 -0.48 13.59 -19.91
CA GLU A 18 -0.45 12.67 -21.04
C GLU A 18 -0.18 11.24 -20.59
N TRP A 19 -0.92 10.30 -21.17
CA TRP A 19 -0.76 8.89 -20.87
C TRP A 19 0.66 8.41 -21.28
N GLY A 20 1.41 7.88 -20.32
CA GLY A 20 2.77 7.39 -20.55
C GLY A 20 3.87 8.35 -20.08
N GLN A 21 3.52 9.58 -19.67
CA GLN A 21 4.42 10.48 -18.96
C GLN A 21 4.49 10.10 -17.48
N TRP A 22 5.12 8.96 -17.22
CA TRP A 22 5.11 8.34 -15.90
C TRP A 22 5.92 9.12 -14.86
N ILE A 23 5.42 9.10 -13.62
CA ILE A 23 6.04 9.75 -12.48
C ILE A 23 6.42 8.67 -11.45
N PRO A 24 7.69 8.56 -11.03
CA PRO A 24 8.83 9.37 -11.47
C PRO A 24 9.30 9.03 -12.89
N ASP A 25 9.83 10.02 -13.61
CA ASP A 25 10.40 9.86 -14.95
C ASP A 25 11.75 9.15 -14.86
N THR A 26 11.70 7.82 -14.80
CA THR A 26 12.88 6.96 -14.81
C THR A 26 12.69 5.82 -15.81
N PRO A 27 13.76 5.36 -16.48
CA PRO A 27 13.65 4.26 -17.44
C PRO A 27 13.03 2.99 -16.86
N ALA A 28 13.35 2.66 -15.60
CA ALA A 28 12.87 1.45 -14.96
C ALA A 28 11.38 1.54 -14.60
N TRP A 29 10.93 2.69 -14.09
CA TRP A 29 9.51 2.92 -13.83
C TRP A 29 8.70 2.95 -15.12
N HIS A 30 9.21 3.60 -16.17
CA HIS A 30 8.59 3.59 -17.49
C HIS A 30 8.43 2.18 -18.03
N ALA A 31 9.50 1.36 -17.98
CA ALA A 31 9.43 -0.03 -18.42
C ALA A 31 8.35 -0.82 -17.66
N ARG A 32 8.29 -0.65 -16.32
CA ARG A 32 7.29 -1.33 -15.47
C ARG A 32 5.86 -0.89 -15.77
N LEU A 33 5.59 0.40 -15.88
CA LEU A 33 4.24 0.91 -16.12
C LEU A 33 3.78 0.73 -17.56
N ASN A 34 4.69 0.76 -18.54
CA ASN A 34 4.37 0.36 -19.92
C ASN A 34 4.01 -1.13 -19.99
N TYR A 35 4.76 -1.99 -19.30
CA TYR A 35 4.41 -3.41 -19.18
C TYR A 35 3.03 -3.56 -18.53
N ARG A 36 2.76 -2.82 -17.44
CA ARG A 36 1.46 -2.83 -16.76
C ARG A 36 0.32 -2.35 -17.68
N ALA A 37 0.56 -1.32 -18.49
CA ALA A 37 -0.38 -0.82 -19.49
C ALA A 37 -0.86 -1.95 -20.41
N GLU A 38 0.09 -2.72 -20.94
CA GLU A 38 -0.19 -3.82 -21.84
C GLU A 38 -0.97 -4.94 -21.14
N GLN A 39 -0.68 -5.24 -19.87
CA GLN A 39 -1.48 -6.18 -19.10
C GLN A 39 -2.93 -5.68 -18.93
N VAL A 40 -3.10 -4.42 -18.55
CA VAL A 40 -4.42 -3.83 -18.27
C VAL A 40 -5.29 -3.77 -19.52
N LYS A 41 -4.73 -3.43 -20.69
CA LYS A 41 -5.45 -3.45 -21.99
C LYS A 41 -6.09 -4.81 -22.29
N ARG A 42 -5.57 -5.89 -21.74
CA ARG A 42 -5.98 -7.28 -22.04
C ARG A 42 -6.93 -7.87 -21.01
N ILE A 43 -7.27 -7.13 -19.96
CA ILE A 43 -8.33 -7.53 -19.02
C ILE A 43 -9.67 -7.50 -19.76
N GLN A 44 -10.35 -8.64 -19.85
CA GLN A 44 -11.58 -8.75 -20.65
C GLN A 44 -12.81 -8.20 -19.92
N ASN A 45 -12.87 -8.37 -18.59
CA ASN A 45 -13.93 -7.79 -17.78
C ASN A 45 -13.79 -6.26 -17.73
N SER A 46 -14.82 -5.54 -18.17
CA SER A 46 -14.76 -4.08 -18.27
C SER A 46 -14.62 -3.38 -16.92
N GLN A 47 -15.22 -3.90 -15.85
CA GLN A 47 -15.11 -3.31 -14.52
C GLN A 47 -13.71 -3.55 -13.94
N GLU A 48 -13.19 -4.78 -14.02
CA GLU A 48 -11.82 -5.08 -13.57
C GLU A 48 -10.80 -4.26 -14.35
N ARG A 49 -11.03 -4.05 -15.64
CA ARG A 49 -10.18 -3.20 -16.48
C ARG A 49 -10.27 -1.75 -16.04
N TRP A 50 -11.47 -1.23 -15.76
CA TRP A 50 -11.66 0.12 -15.23
C TRP A 50 -10.87 0.32 -13.94
N ASP A 51 -11.02 -0.58 -12.97
CA ASP A 51 -10.33 -0.50 -11.68
C ASP A 51 -8.79 -0.54 -11.86
N ALA A 52 -8.32 -1.36 -12.80
CA ALA A 52 -6.90 -1.47 -13.10
C ALA A 52 -6.34 -0.24 -13.83
N VAL A 53 -7.09 0.39 -14.75
CA VAL A 53 -6.69 1.65 -15.39
C VAL A 53 -6.69 2.80 -14.37
N MET A 54 -7.69 2.85 -13.48
CA MET A 54 -7.74 3.80 -12.35
C MET A 54 -6.51 3.65 -11.46
N ASN A 55 -6.15 2.42 -11.08
CA ASN A 55 -4.95 2.17 -10.29
C ASN A 55 -3.67 2.60 -11.02
N LEU A 56 -3.58 2.32 -12.32
CA LEU A 56 -2.44 2.68 -13.16
C LEU A 56 -2.28 4.20 -13.30
N ALA A 57 -3.38 4.94 -13.46
CA ALA A 57 -3.36 6.41 -13.47
C ALA A 57 -2.98 6.98 -12.09
N THR A 58 -3.55 6.45 -11.01
CA THR A 58 -3.19 6.87 -9.65
C THR A 58 -1.69 6.69 -9.40
N THR A 59 -1.17 5.50 -9.69
CA THR A 59 0.22 5.10 -9.45
C THR A 59 1.21 5.82 -10.37
N GLY A 60 0.86 5.96 -11.65
CA GLY A 60 1.77 6.41 -12.69
C GLY A 60 1.71 7.89 -13.02
N LEU A 61 0.58 8.56 -12.78
CA LEU A 61 0.31 9.89 -13.33
C LEU A 61 -0.14 10.90 -12.28
N LEU A 62 -0.85 10.46 -11.24
CA LEU A 62 -1.47 11.36 -10.28
C LEU A 62 -0.65 11.55 -9.00
N VAL A 63 -0.23 10.45 -8.37
CA VAL A 63 0.45 10.50 -7.08
C VAL A 63 1.94 10.73 -7.31
N ARG A 64 2.48 11.82 -6.76
CA ARG A 64 3.95 12.04 -6.74
C ARG A 64 4.63 11.02 -5.83
N ASN A 65 5.91 10.74 -6.08
CA ASN A 65 6.73 10.01 -5.12
C ASN A 65 7.31 10.95 -4.05
N TYR A 66 7.55 10.43 -2.86
CA TYR A 66 8.14 11.14 -1.72
C TYR A 66 9.59 10.72 -1.46
N THR A 67 9.89 9.47 -1.81
CA THR A 67 11.19 8.83 -1.60
C THR A 67 11.75 8.32 -2.92
N ALA A 68 13.02 7.88 -2.89
CA ALA A 68 13.68 7.33 -4.07
C ALA A 68 13.14 5.95 -4.47
N LYS A 69 12.70 5.15 -3.49
CA LYS A 69 12.34 3.74 -3.69
C LYS A 69 10.85 3.45 -3.52
N GLY A 70 10.16 4.22 -2.67
CA GLY A 70 8.77 4.02 -2.33
C GLY A 70 8.53 3.17 -1.07
N TYR A 71 9.56 2.50 -0.54
CA TYR A 71 9.48 1.72 0.69
C TYR A 71 10.82 1.57 1.39
N GLU A 72 10.79 1.29 2.70
CA GLU A 72 11.95 1.03 3.54
C GLU A 72 11.60 0.10 4.71
N VAL A 73 12.53 -0.77 5.11
CA VAL A 73 12.38 -1.61 6.31
C VAL A 73 13.23 -1.02 7.42
N ILE A 74 12.62 -0.82 8.59
CA ILE A 74 13.28 -0.33 9.79
C ILE A 74 13.03 -1.26 10.97
N ARG A 75 13.84 -1.10 12.03
CA ARG A 75 13.48 -1.60 13.34
C ARG A 75 12.34 -0.77 13.93
N THR A 76 11.32 -1.45 14.45
CA THR A 76 10.23 -0.82 15.20
C THR A 76 10.80 -0.24 16.49
N PRO A 77 10.37 0.96 16.93
CA PRO A 77 10.70 1.42 18.28
C PRO A 77 10.32 0.38 19.32
N GLU A 78 11.28 0.01 20.19
CA GLU A 78 11.12 -1.09 21.15
C GLU A 78 9.84 -0.96 21.99
N ALA A 79 9.60 0.23 22.53
CA ALA A 79 8.41 0.51 23.33
C ALA A 79 7.09 0.32 22.56
N VAL A 80 7.09 0.58 21.24
CA VAL A 80 5.91 0.34 20.39
C VAL A 80 5.72 -1.16 20.20
N HIS A 81 6.77 -1.90 19.83
CA HIS A 81 6.68 -3.34 19.61
C HIS A 81 6.26 -4.08 20.88
N GLN A 82 6.92 -3.80 22.00
CA GLN A 82 6.60 -4.38 23.31
C GLN A 82 5.12 -4.17 23.66
N LYS A 83 4.63 -2.93 23.56
CA LYS A 83 3.23 -2.59 23.88
C LYS A 83 2.23 -3.32 22.99
N LEU A 84 2.53 -3.46 21.70
CA LEU A 84 1.66 -4.21 20.77
C LEU A 84 1.69 -5.71 21.04
N ASN A 85 2.86 -6.27 21.39
CA ASN A 85 3.00 -7.69 21.72
C ASN A 85 2.28 -8.03 23.04
N GLU A 86 2.45 -7.23 24.10
CA GLU A 86 1.72 -7.40 25.36
C GLU A 86 0.20 -7.33 25.14
N THR A 87 -0.26 -6.40 24.29
CA THR A 87 -1.67 -6.27 23.93
C THR A 87 -2.19 -7.52 23.20
N LEU A 88 -1.39 -8.07 22.29
CA LEU A 88 -1.71 -9.30 21.57
C LEU A 88 -1.84 -10.49 22.53
N VAL A 89 -0.83 -10.73 23.36
CA VAL A 89 -0.79 -11.85 24.31
C VAL A 89 -1.99 -11.78 25.26
N ALA A 90 -2.21 -10.63 25.90
CA ALA A 90 -3.34 -10.45 26.81
C ALA A 90 -4.71 -10.60 26.13
N ALA A 91 -4.82 -10.31 24.83
CA ALA A 91 -6.05 -10.53 24.07
C ALA A 91 -6.24 -12.00 23.71
N MET A 92 -5.17 -12.72 23.35
CA MET A 92 -5.22 -14.15 23.06
C MET A 92 -5.59 -14.97 24.30
N GLU A 93 -4.98 -14.69 25.45
CA GLU A 93 -5.28 -15.34 26.74
C GLU A 93 -6.73 -15.11 27.19
N ALA A 94 -7.22 -13.88 27.01
CA ALA A 94 -8.59 -13.51 27.37
C ALA A 94 -9.63 -13.90 26.31
N GLY A 95 -9.24 -14.50 25.18
CA GLY A 95 -10.15 -14.82 24.08
C GLY A 95 -10.78 -13.59 23.39
N ARG A 96 -10.18 -12.40 23.53
CA ARG A 96 -10.67 -11.12 22.98
C ARG A 96 -10.26 -10.93 21.52
N ILE A 97 -10.51 -11.94 20.71
CA ILE A 97 -10.22 -11.96 19.27
C ILE A 97 -11.54 -11.89 18.51
N HIS A 98 -11.71 -10.84 17.72
CA HIS A 98 -12.96 -10.55 17.03
C HIS A 98 -12.82 -10.93 15.56
N ARG A 99 -13.93 -11.26 14.90
CA ARG A 99 -13.95 -11.40 13.44
C ARG A 99 -13.82 -10.01 12.82
N GLU A 100 -12.92 -9.83 11.86
CA GLU A 100 -12.87 -8.61 11.07
C GLU A 100 -14.04 -8.60 10.08
N HIS A 101 -14.63 -7.43 9.82
CA HIS A 101 -15.54 -7.29 8.69
C HIS A 101 -14.84 -7.72 7.40
N LYS A 102 -15.59 -8.25 6.44
CA LYS A 102 -15.02 -8.73 5.18
C LYS A 102 -14.22 -7.60 4.51
N VAL A 103 -12.93 -7.86 4.29
CA VAL A 103 -12.01 -6.96 3.58
C VAL A 103 -11.80 -7.53 2.18
N ASP A 104 -12.16 -6.77 1.14
CA ASP A 104 -12.20 -7.28 -0.24
C ASP A 104 -10.84 -7.73 -0.78
N GLN A 105 -9.75 -7.22 -0.22
CA GLN A 105 -8.39 -7.60 -0.62
C GLN A 105 -7.95 -8.93 0.01
N ILE A 106 -8.60 -9.36 1.10
CA ILE A 106 -8.25 -10.61 1.81
C ILE A 106 -9.12 -11.74 1.27
N SER A 107 -8.48 -12.82 0.85
CA SER A 107 -9.14 -14.08 0.49
C SER A 107 -8.80 -15.18 1.49
N GLY A 108 -9.59 -16.25 1.48
CA GLY A 108 -9.52 -17.32 2.48
C GLY A 108 -10.50 -17.09 3.64
N PRO A 109 -10.26 -17.71 4.81
CA PRO A 109 -11.07 -17.51 6.00
C PRO A 109 -11.12 -16.03 6.42
N ASP A 110 -12.19 -15.60 7.07
CA ASP A 110 -12.26 -14.22 7.56
C ASP A 110 -11.09 -13.91 8.48
N ALA A 111 -10.39 -12.81 8.22
CA ALA A 111 -9.35 -12.36 9.13
C ALA A 111 -9.95 -12.04 10.51
N LYS A 112 -9.09 -12.13 11.52
CA LYS A 112 -9.42 -11.78 12.90
C LYS A 112 -8.79 -10.44 13.27
N MET A 113 -9.28 -9.83 14.33
CA MET A 113 -8.84 -8.51 14.78
C MET A 113 -8.73 -8.47 16.30
N VAL A 114 -7.62 -7.93 16.80
CA VAL A 114 -7.44 -7.55 18.20
C VAL A 114 -7.50 -6.03 18.31
N HIS A 115 -8.38 -5.53 19.17
CA HIS A 115 -8.45 -4.10 19.44
C HIS A 115 -7.27 -3.64 20.28
N VAL A 116 -6.53 -2.65 19.78
CA VAL A 116 -5.40 -2.01 20.47
C VAL A 116 -5.85 -0.91 21.45
N GLY A 117 -7.13 -0.52 21.39
CA GLY A 117 -7.71 0.46 22.31
C GLY A 117 -7.02 1.81 22.28
N VAL A 118 -6.77 2.38 23.47
CA VAL A 118 -6.16 3.70 23.64
C VAL A 118 -4.70 3.77 23.18
N ALA A 119 -3.98 2.64 23.15
CA ALA A 119 -2.59 2.59 22.69
C ALA A 119 -2.46 2.94 21.20
N LYS A 120 -3.56 2.89 20.43
CA LYS A 120 -3.59 3.27 19.03
C LYS A 120 -3.05 4.70 18.79
N SER A 121 -3.57 5.68 19.51
CA SER A 121 -3.17 7.09 19.32
C SER A 121 -1.72 7.33 19.73
N GLU A 122 -1.25 6.65 20.77
CA GLU A 122 0.13 6.71 21.23
C GLU A 122 1.10 6.13 20.19
N VAL A 123 0.76 4.97 19.63
CA VAL A 123 1.56 4.34 18.56
C VAL A 123 1.59 5.22 17.32
N MET A 124 0.45 5.77 16.89
CA MET A 124 0.42 6.71 15.77
C MET A 124 1.27 7.97 16.03
N SER A 125 1.23 8.52 17.25
CA SER A 125 2.04 9.68 17.61
C SER A 125 3.54 9.36 17.58
N THR A 126 3.91 8.16 18.06
CA THR A 126 5.31 7.71 18.09
C THR A 126 5.87 7.44 16.71
N LEU A 127 5.08 6.84 15.82
CA LEU A 127 5.52 6.51 14.45
C LEU A 127 5.54 7.73 13.52
N LYS A 128 4.65 8.71 13.74
CA LYS A 128 4.52 9.91 12.90
C LYS A 128 5.87 10.59 12.56
N PRO A 129 6.73 10.98 13.53
CA PRO A 129 7.99 11.65 13.21
C PRO A 129 8.94 10.80 12.37
N ILE A 130 8.88 9.46 12.49
CA ILE A 130 9.67 8.54 11.68
C ILE A 130 9.21 8.59 10.22
N LEU A 131 7.89 8.52 9.99
CA LEU A 131 7.34 8.60 8.63
C LEU A 131 7.52 9.99 8.01
N GLU A 132 7.48 11.07 8.81
CA GLU A 132 7.77 12.43 8.34
C GLU A 132 9.25 12.58 7.93
N ALA A 133 10.17 12.06 8.74
CA ALA A 133 11.59 12.06 8.40
C ALA A 133 11.89 11.26 7.13
N TRP A 134 11.24 10.11 6.98
CA TRP A 134 11.37 9.23 5.81
C TRP A 134 10.79 9.84 4.53
N SER A 135 9.57 10.39 4.61
CA SER A 135 8.85 10.94 3.45
C SER A 135 9.20 12.40 3.12
N GLY A 136 9.92 13.10 4.00
CA GLY A 136 10.30 14.49 3.82
C GLY A 136 9.13 15.49 3.87
N VAL A 137 7.96 15.08 4.36
CA VAL A 137 6.77 15.94 4.43
C VAL A 137 6.08 15.83 5.77
N ASN A 138 5.37 16.90 6.16
CA ASN A 138 4.49 16.85 7.33
C ASN A 138 3.28 15.95 7.05
N LEU A 139 2.90 15.16 8.05
CA LEU A 139 1.83 14.17 7.96
C LEU A 139 0.68 14.50 8.91
N VAL A 140 -0.54 14.12 8.50
CA VAL A 140 -1.74 14.12 9.32
C VAL A 140 -2.15 12.65 9.53
N PRO A 141 -2.37 12.21 10.78
CA PRO A 141 -2.90 10.88 11.06
C PRO A 141 -4.23 10.66 10.34
N SER A 142 -4.35 9.54 9.62
CA SER A 142 -5.58 9.17 8.94
C SER A 142 -6.26 8.01 9.62
N MET A 143 -5.55 6.90 9.78
CA MET A 143 -6.11 5.70 10.38
C MET A 143 -5.05 4.79 10.98
N ALA A 144 -5.36 4.20 12.13
CA ALA A 144 -4.72 2.97 12.56
C ALA A 144 -5.82 1.96 12.88
N TYR A 145 -5.64 0.74 12.40
CA TYR A 145 -6.58 -0.35 12.66
C TYR A 145 -6.29 -1.00 14.03
N GLY A 146 -6.88 -2.16 14.30
CA GLY A 146 -6.38 -3.05 15.34
C GLY A 146 -5.23 -3.93 14.81
N LEU A 147 -4.81 -4.91 15.60
CA LEU A 147 -3.90 -5.95 15.10
C LEU A 147 -4.72 -6.91 14.25
N ARG A 148 -4.48 -6.90 12.95
CA ARG A 148 -5.11 -7.87 12.05
C ARG A 148 -4.37 -9.19 12.16
N LEU A 149 -5.10 -10.22 12.56
CA LEU A 149 -4.62 -11.58 12.72
C LEU A 149 -5.09 -12.41 11.53
N TYR A 150 -4.15 -12.73 10.65
CA TYR A 150 -4.34 -13.61 9.51
C TYR A 150 -4.35 -15.06 9.97
N GLN A 151 -5.15 -15.87 9.29
CA GLN A 151 -5.41 -17.28 9.54
C GLN A 151 -4.86 -18.14 8.40
N PRO A 152 -4.70 -19.46 8.62
CA PRO A 152 -4.15 -20.36 7.61
C PRO A 152 -4.93 -20.26 6.29
N GLY A 153 -4.22 -20.20 5.17
CA GLY A 153 -4.80 -20.04 3.84
C GLY A 153 -5.18 -18.61 3.46
N ASN A 154 -4.99 -17.60 4.33
CA ASN A 154 -5.21 -16.22 3.92
C ASN A 154 -4.22 -15.79 2.84
N THR A 155 -4.72 -15.02 1.87
CA THR A 155 -3.92 -14.26 0.90
C THR A 155 -4.34 -12.80 0.94
N LEU A 156 -3.43 -11.91 0.54
CA LEU A 156 -3.72 -10.49 0.31
C LEU A 156 -3.49 -10.19 -1.16
N THR A 157 -4.56 -9.86 -1.88
CA THR A 157 -4.48 -9.52 -3.31
C THR A 157 -3.61 -8.29 -3.50
N MET A 158 -2.87 -8.22 -4.61
CA MET A 158 -2.04 -7.05 -4.93
C MET A 158 -2.94 -5.80 -5.11
N HIS A 159 -2.59 -4.70 -4.46
CA HIS A 159 -3.38 -3.46 -4.42
C HIS A 159 -2.52 -2.23 -4.12
N THR A 160 -3.12 -1.05 -4.24
CA THR A 160 -2.68 0.17 -3.54
C THR A 160 -3.74 0.55 -2.53
N ASP A 161 -3.34 1.29 -1.50
CA ASP A 161 -4.26 1.78 -0.47
C ASP A 161 -5.08 2.99 -0.96
N ARG A 162 -6.04 3.40 -0.13
CA ARG A 162 -6.98 4.49 -0.41
C ARG A 162 -6.26 5.81 -0.61
N LEU A 163 -6.48 6.44 -1.77
CA LEU A 163 -5.78 7.64 -2.21
C LEU A 163 -5.96 8.84 -1.27
N GLU A 164 -7.15 9.01 -0.71
CA GLU A 164 -7.53 10.19 0.06
C GLU A 164 -6.96 10.18 1.48
N THR A 165 -6.71 8.98 2.02
CA THR A 165 -6.43 8.77 3.45
C THR A 165 -5.15 7.99 3.72
N HIS A 166 -4.70 7.12 2.82
CA HIS A 166 -3.62 6.16 3.06
C HIS A 166 -2.49 6.37 2.06
N VAL A 167 -1.85 7.55 2.12
CA VAL A 167 -0.80 7.94 1.17
C VAL A 167 0.56 7.45 1.62
N ILE A 168 0.88 7.66 2.90
CA ILE A 168 2.13 7.29 3.55
C ILE A 168 1.78 6.41 4.74
N SER A 169 2.24 5.16 4.72
CA SER A 169 1.79 4.15 5.66
C SER A 169 2.93 3.30 6.18
N CYS A 170 2.65 2.55 7.23
CA CYS A 170 3.54 1.51 7.70
C CYS A 170 2.81 0.27 8.19
N ILE A 171 3.48 -0.88 8.03
CA ILE A 171 3.09 -2.17 8.59
C ILE A 171 4.07 -2.48 9.71
N VAL A 172 3.59 -2.46 10.95
CA VAL A 172 4.37 -2.89 12.12
C VAL A 172 4.12 -4.37 12.31
N HIS A 173 5.14 -5.19 12.07
CA HIS A 173 5.02 -6.61 12.30
C HIS A 173 5.20 -6.93 13.79
N VAL A 174 4.13 -7.42 14.41
CA VAL A 174 4.08 -7.66 15.85
C VAL A 174 4.63 -9.04 16.16
N ASP A 175 4.01 -10.09 15.61
CA ASP A 175 4.39 -11.46 15.89
C ASP A 175 3.78 -12.43 14.87
N ARG A 176 4.23 -13.69 14.87
CA ARG A 176 3.78 -14.74 13.96
C ARG A 176 4.02 -16.14 14.50
N ASP A 177 3.25 -17.07 13.96
CA ASP A 177 3.47 -18.50 14.08
C ASP A 177 3.21 -19.15 12.72
N VAL A 178 4.30 -19.32 11.98
CA VAL A 178 4.30 -19.71 10.56
C VAL A 178 5.23 -20.88 10.32
N ASP A 179 4.82 -21.78 9.42
CA ASP A 179 5.65 -22.93 9.03
C ASP A 179 6.77 -22.50 8.05
N GLU A 180 6.52 -21.45 7.27
CA GLU A 180 7.47 -20.84 6.32
C GLU A 180 7.30 -19.32 6.26
N PRO A 181 8.30 -18.57 5.74
CA PRO A 181 8.18 -17.14 5.52
C PRO A 181 6.93 -16.79 4.68
N TRP A 182 6.12 -15.89 5.24
CA TRP A 182 5.00 -15.27 4.54
C TRP A 182 5.38 -13.81 4.30
N PRO A 183 6.02 -13.46 3.17
CA PRO A 183 6.46 -12.10 2.91
C PRO A 183 5.37 -11.25 2.28
N ILE A 184 5.51 -9.94 2.43
CA ILE A 184 4.77 -8.97 1.60
C ILE A 184 5.55 -8.73 0.30
N VAL A 185 4.86 -8.83 -0.83
CA VAL A 185 5.36 -8.44 -2.14
C VAL A 185 5.08 -6.95 -2.31
N ILE A 186 6.09 -6.17 -2.69
CA ILE A 186 5.95 -4.73 -2.97
C ILE A 186 6.74 -4.34 -4.22
N GLU A 187 6.15 -3.46 -5.03
CA GLU A 187 6.77 -2.89 -6.22
C GLU A 187 7.31 -1.49 -5.93
N GLY A 188 8.62 -1.31 -6.11
CA GLY A 188 9.30 -0.01 -5.96
C GLY A 188 9.43 0.76 -7.26
N TYR A 189 9.95 1.99 -7.17
CA TYR A 189 10.13 2.87 -8.34
C TYR A 189 11.26 2.46 -9.27
N ASP A 190 12.14 1.55 -8.83
CA ASP A 190 13.14 0.89 -9.67
C ASP A 190 12.52 -0.16 -10.61
N GLY A 191 11.18 -0.27 -10.65
CA GLY A 191 10.47 -1.21 -11.48
C GLY A 191 10.64 -2.66 -11.03
N THR A 192 11.23 -2.92 -9.85
CA THR A 192 11.39 -4.27 -9.31
C THR A 192 10.27 -4.62 -8.34
N SER A 193 9.92 -5.90 -8.32
CA SER A 193 9.06 -6.48 -7.29
C SER A 193 9.97 -7.24 -6.33
N VAL A 194 9.83 -6.97 -5.03
CA VAL A 194 10.59 -7.68 -4.00
C VAL A 194 9.65 -8.39 -3.03
N GLU A 195 10.14 -9.47 -2.42
CA GLU A 195 9.50 -10.10 -1.28
C GLU A 195 10.19 -9.62 0.01
N VAL A 196 9.43 -9.05 0.93
CA VAL A 196 9.91 -8.59 2.24
C VAL A 196 9.37 -9.51 3.33
N ASP A 197 10.24 -10.36 3.88
CA ASP A 197 9.93 -11.16 5.06
C ASP A 197 10.21 -10.37 6.34
N LEU A 198 9.22 -9.58 6.78
CA LEU A 198 9.31 -8.86 8.04
C LEU A 198 9.45 -9.84 9.21
N GLN A 199 10.45 -9.62 10.06
CA GLN A 199 10.58 -10.30 11.36
C GLN A 199 9.81 -9.54 12.45
N PRO A 200 9.34 -10.23 13.51
CA PRO A 200 8.74 -9.56 14.66
C PRO A 200 9.64 -8.41 15.15
N GLY A 201 9.04 -7.23 15.34
CA GLY A 201 9.79 -6.02 15.68
C GLY A 201 10.33 -5.24 14.48
N GLU A 202 10.03 -5.64 13.24
CA GLU A 202 10.32 -4.86 12.04
C GLU A 202 9.09 -4.12 11.53
N THR A 203 9.34 -2.95 10.92
CA THR A 203 8.32 -2.12 10.32
C THR A 203 8.67 -1.86 8.85
N LEU A 204 7.71 -2.11 7.96
CA LEU A 204 7.78 -1.64 6.57
C LEU A 204 7.13 -0.27 6.48
N LEU A 205 7.90 0.75 6.10
CA LEU A 205 7.39 2.06 5.64
C LEU A 205 7.16 2.00 4.14
N TYR A 206 6.06 2.55 3.64
CA TYR A 206 5.76 2.50 2.21
C TYR A 206 4.78 3.60 1.77
N GLU A 207 4.95 4.06 0.53
CA GLU A 207 4.08 5.01 -0.16
C GLU A 207 2.85 4.27 -0.68
N SER A 208 1.95 3.94 0.24
CA SER A 208 0.89 2.93 0.07
C SER A 208 -0.15 3.23 -1.00
N ALA A 209 -0.43 4.51 -1.27
CA ALA A 209 -1.34 4.90 -2.36
C ALA A 209 -0.71 4.75 -3.76
N LYS A 210 0.60 4.47 -3.84
CA LYS A 210 1.36 4.40 -5.09
C LYS A 210 2.08 3.06 -5.30
N CYS A 211 2.69 2.50 -4.27
CA CYS A 211 3.41 1.23 -4.38
C CYS A 211 2.42 0.07 -4.35
N ILE A 212 2.35 -0.70 -5.44
CA ILE A 212 1.52 -1.90 -5.52
C ILE A 212 2.11 -2.95 -4.57
N HIS A 213 1.28 -3.49 -3.68
CA HIS A 213 1.72 -4.43 -2.65
C HIS A 213 0.65 -5.48 -2.31
N GLY A 214 1.06 -6.61 -1.74
CA GLY A 214 0.16 -7.70 -1.36
C GLY A 214 0.90 -8.94 -0.85
N ARG A 215 0.16 -10.01 -0.56
CA ARG A 215 0.67 -11.32 -0.12
C ARG A 215 0.00 -12.38 -0.98
N PRO A 216 0.51 -12.62 -2.20
CA PRO A 216 -0.17 -13.46 -3.19
C PRO A 216 -0.12 -14.95 -2.85
N ARG A 217 0.86 -15.38 -2.03
CA ARG A 217 0.97 -16.75 -1.53
C ARG A 217 0.08 -16.94 -0.29
N PRO A 218 -0.56 -18.10 -0.10
CA PRO A 218 -1.36 -18.37 1.09
C PRO A 218 -0.47 -18.45 2.33
N LEU A 219 -1.00 -18.01 3.47
CA LEU A 219 -0.35 -18.18 4.77
C LEU A 219 -0.30 -19.67 5.15
N LEU A 220 0.90 -20.19 5.40
CA LEU A 220 1.13 -21.52 5.97
C LEU A 220 1.61 -21.39 7.42
N GLY A 221 1.05 -22.20 8.31
CA GLY A 221 1.20 -22.11 9.77
C GLY A 221 -0.10 -21.72 10.47
N ARG A 222 -0.02 -21.16 11.69
CA ARG A 222 -1.19 -20.93 12.55
C ARG A 222 -1.74 -19.51 12.45
N TRP A 223 -0.88 -18.49 12.47
CA TRP A 223 -1.32 -17.10 12.39
C TRP A 223 -0.16 -16.13 12.08
N TYR A 224 -0.51 -14.95 11.59
CA TYR A 224 0.42 -13.84 11.37
C TYR A 224 -0.27 -12.54 11.76
N THR A 225 0.37 -11.64 12.51
CA THR A 225 -0.28 -10.40 12.94
C THR A 225 0.55 -9.14 12.73
N SER A 226 -0.13 -8.06 12.38
CA SER A 226 0.47 -6.75 12.13
C SER A 226 -0.50 -5.63 12.45
N LEU A 227 0.07 -4.47 12.83
CA LEU A 227 -0.66 -3.22 12.88
C LEU A 227 -0.45 -2.46 11.57
N PHE A 228 -1.53 -1.95 11.01
CA PHE A 228 -1.53 -1.11 9.82
C PHE A 228 -1.83 0.33 10.23
N VAL A 229 -0.91 1.25 9.90
CA VAL A 229 -0.98 2.66 10.27
C VAL A 229 -0.83 3.51 9.03
N HIS A 230 -1.70 4.51 8.90
CA HIS A 230 -1.88 5.30 7.70
C HIS A 230 -1.92 6.79 8.01
N TYR A 231 -1.21 7.54 7.18
CA TYR A 231 -1.15 8.99 7.19
C TYR A 231 -1.38 9.53 5.79
N ARG A 232 -1.70 10.82 5.73
CA ARG A 232 -1.67 11.61 4.51
C ARG A 232 -0.82 12.86 4.70
N PRO A 233 -0.17 13.37 3.65
CA PRO A 233 0.51 14.67 3.70
C PRO A 233 -0.42 15.78 4.21
N ALA A 234 0.15 16.71 4.97
CA ALA A 234 -0.54 17.95 5.32
C ALA A 234 -0.94 18.70 4.04
N GLY A 235 -2.20 19.11 3.96
CA GLY A 235 -2.75 19.75 2.76
C GLY A 235 -3.08 18.79 1.60
N TRP A 236 -3.09 17.47 1.82
CA TRP A 236 -3.50 16.51 0.80
C TRP A 236 -4.96 16.72 0.38
N THR A 237 -5.17 17.03 -0.90
CA THR A 237 -6.50 17.28 -1.51
C THR A 237 -6.82 16.36 -2.67
N THR A 238 -5.87 15.50 -3.07
CA THR A 238 -6.02 14.58 -4.21
C THR A 238 -7.07 13.52 -3.93
N LYS A 239 -7.93 13.26 -4.92
CA LYS A 239 -9.08 12.36 -4.83
C LYS A 239 -9.09 11.37 -5.98
N THR A 240 -9.84 10.29 -5.78
CA THR A 240 -10.15 9.29 -6.81
C THR A 240 -10.83 9.94 -8.04
N SER A 241 -11.59 11.02 -7.84
CA SER A 241 -12.16 11.81 -8.95
C SER A 241 -11.10 12.41 -9.88
N ASP A 242 -9.91 12.73 -9.35
CA ASP A 242 -8.82 13.30 -10.15
C ASP A 242 -8.20 12.23 -11.05
N ALA A 243 -8.05 11.00 -10.52
CA ALA A 243 -7.65 9.84 -11.32
C ALA A 243 -8.70 9.53 -12.40
N LYS A 244 -9.99 9.62 -12.04
CA LYS A 244 -11.10 9.40 -12.97
C LYS A 244 -11.06 10.40 -14.13
N ALA A 245 -10.81 11.68 -13.86
CA ALA A 245 -10.67 12.71 -14.89
C ALA A 245 -9.51 12.45 -15.86
N ILE A 246 -8.40 11.83 -15.39
CA ILE A 246 -7.29 11.39 -16.24
C ILE A 246 -7.70 10.20 -17.12
N VAL A 247 -8.47 9.25 -16.57
CA VAL A 247 -8.79 7.97 -17.22
C VAL A 247 -9.93 8.06 -18.23
N GLU A 248 -11.00 8.78 -17.91
CA GLU A 248 -12.23 8.83 -18.70
C GLU A 248 -12.01 9.10 -20.20
N PRO A 249 -11.16 10.06 -20.62
CA PRO A 249 -10.94 10.34 -22.04
C PRO A 249 -10.30 9.20 -22.83
N PHE A 250 -9.58 8.29 -22.16
CA PHE A 250 -8.76 7.25 -22.80
C PHE A 250 -9.29 5.83 -22.59
N PHE A 251 -10.17 5.61 -21.62
CA PHE A 251 -10.58 4.28 -21.18
C PHE A 251 -11.09 3.38 -22.30
N TRP A 252 -11.91 3.91 -23.21
CA TRP A 252 -12.48 3.15 -24.31
C TRP A 252 -11.42 2.67 -25.33
N GLY A 253 -10.30 3.38 -25.44
CA GLY A 253 -9.14 2.96 -26.24
C GLY A 253 -8.26 1.91 -25.55
N PHE A 254 -8.55 1.59 -24.29
CA PHE A 254 -7.72 0.70 -23.46
C PHE A 254 -8.14 -0.77 -23.60
N THR A 255 -8.31 -1.28 -24.83
CA THR A 255 -8.68 -2.69 -25.08
C THR A 255 -7.77 -3.31 -26.14
N ALA A 256 -7.21 -4.48 -25.84
CA ALA A 256 -6.42 -5.28 -26.75
C ALA A 256 -6.79 -6.77 -26.63
N PRO A 257 -6.61 -7.59 -27.69
CA PRO A 257 -6.85 -9.03 -27.62
C PRO A 257 -5.89 -9.70 -26.63
N PRO A 258 -6.28 -10.84 -26.02
CA PRO A 258 -5.39 -11.64 -25.19
C PRO A 258 -4.09 -11.99 -25.91
N ASP A 259 -2.98 -11.95 -25.18
CA ASP A 259 -1.66 -12.27 -25.72
C ASP A 259 -0.82 -12.88 -24.58
N PRO A 260 -0.34 -14.12 -24.74
CA PRO A 260 0.32 -14.88 -23.68
C PRO A 260 1.66 -14.27 -23.24
N ARG A 261 2.22 -13.32 -24.01
CA ARG A 261 3.42 -12.56 -23.59
C ARG A 261 3.18 -11.70 -22.35
N TRP A 262 1.92 -11.36 -22.06
CA TRP A 262 1.54 -10.51 -20.94
C TRP A 262 0.78 -11.33 -19.92
N GLN A 263 1.37 -11.52 -18.74
CA GLN A 263 0.72 -12.24 -17.65
C GLN A 263 -0.55 -11.52 -17.22
N THR A 264 -1.61 -12.28 -16.91
CA THR A 264 -2.85 -11.70 -16.39
C THR A 264 -2.60 -11.01 -15.07
N LEU A 265 -2.93 -9.72 -15.03
CA LEU A 265 -2.81 -8.90 -13.85
C LEU A 265 -3.98 -9.19 -12.89
N ARG A 266 -3.69 -9.57 -11.64
CA ARG A 266 -4.68 -9.67 -10.57
C ARG A 266 -4.47 -8.54 -9.56
N LEU A 267 -5.15 -7.42 -9.78
CA LEU A 267 -5.21 -6.30 -8.83
C LEU A 267 -6.63 -6.17 -8.27
N ARG A 268 -6.73 -5.71 -7.02
CA ARG A 268 -7.97 -5.15 -6.48
C ARG A 268 -7.69 -3.73 -5.99
N GLY A 269 -8.31 -2.74 -6.59
CA GLY A 269 -8.15 -1.33 -6.19
C GLY A 269 -9.19 -0.92 -5.13
N GLY A 270 -8.75 -0.13 -4.15
CA GLY A 270 -9.62 0.49 -3.16
C GLY A 270 -10.38 1.68 -3.73
N THR A 271 -11.42 1.40 -4.51
CA THR A 271 -12.52 2.32 -4.76
C THR A 271 -13.71 1.79 -3.99
N GLU A 272 -14.36 2.65 -3.20
CA GLU A 272 -15.63 2.34 -2.55
C GLU A 272 -16.59 1.68 -3.56
N LEU A 273 -17.16 0.54 -3.17
CA LEU A 273 -18.51 0.17 -3.60
C LEU A 273 -19.50 0.80 -2.63
#